data_AF-D5EI57-F1
#
_entry.id   AF-D5EI57-F1
#
_cell.length_a   1.000
_cell.length_b   1.000
_cell.length_c   1.000
_cell.angle_alpha   90.00
_cell.angle_beta   90.00
_cell.angle_gamma   90.00
#
_symmetry.space_group_name_H-M   'P 1'
#
loop_
_entity.id
_entity.type
_entity.pdbx_description
1 polymer ?
#
loop_
_entity_poly.entity_id
_entity_poly.type
_entity_poly.pdbx_seq_one_letter_code
_entity_poly.pdbx_strand_id
1 'polypeptide(L)'
;MLWDLLQQNQIEKNRRELDDARREQTKSWEVNYDIQEQISKLSLVTQAVWSFLKEKYNLDEIDLMNRIEELDMLDGVKDGKVTAVAHSCLGCGKRISTKYKTCIYCDAPNHKFSPFTEINSKKTT
;
A
#
# COMPACT_ATOMS: atom_id res chain seq x y z
N MET A 1 -34.96 8.43 39.46
CA MET A 1 -33.66 9.00 39.89
C MET A 1 -32.51 8.02 39.74
N LEU A 2 -32.40 6.94 40.53
CA LEU A 2 -31.27 5.99 40.39
C LEU A 2 -31.33 5.17 39.08
N TRP A 3 -32.53 4.76 38.66
CA TRP A 3 -32.72 4.00 37.43
C TRP A 3 -32.43 4.84 36.18
N ASP A 4 -32.85 6.11 36.15
CA ASP A 4 -32.56 7.04 35.06
C ASP A 4 -31.05 7.29 34.92
N LEU A 5 -30.33 7.41 36.03
CA LEU A 5 -28.86 7.54 36.05
C LEU A 5 -28.17 6.30 35.47
N LEU A 6 -28.63 5.11 35.84
CA LEU A 6 -28.08 3.85 35.31
C LEU A 6 -28.41 3.68 33.82
N GLN A 7 -29.63 4.03 33.40
CA GLN A 7 -30.06 3.98 32.01
C GLN A 7 -29.26 4.95 31.15
N GLN A 8 -29.06 6.19 31.62
CA GLN A 8 -28.25 7.19 30.95
C GLN A 8 -26.79 6.71 30.79
N ASN A 9 -26.22 6.07 31.82
CA ASN A 9 -24.87 5.53 31.75
C ASN A 9 -24.73 4.40 30.70
N GLN A 10 -25.71 3.50 30.61
CA GLN A 10 -25.73 2.44 29.59
C GLN A 10 -25.89 3.00 28.17
N ILE A 11 -26.77 3.99 27.98
CA ILE A 11 -26.94 4.67 26.69
C ILE A 11 -25.64 5.38 26.27
N GLU A 12 -24.96 6.04 27.21
CA GLU A 12 -23.68 6.69 26.94
C GLU A 12 -22.59 5.69 26.56
N LYS A 13 -22.51 4.53 27.23
CA LYS A 13 -21.55 3.47 26.87
C LYS A 13 -21.80 2.94 25.46
N ASN A 14 -23.05 2.60 25.15
CA ASN A 14 -23.41 2.11 23.82
C ASN A 14 -23.14 3.16 22.72
N ARG A 15 -23.35 4.45 23.01
CA ARG A 15 -23.01 5.53 22.08
C ARG A 15 -21.50 5.64 21.86
N ARG A 16 -20.69 5.56 22.92
CA ARG A 16 -19.22 5.57 22.81
C ARG A 16 -18.70 4.39 21.99
N GLU A 17 -19.22 3.19 22.23
CA GLU A 17 -18.86 1.99 21.44
C GLU A 17 -19.23 2.15 19.97
N LEU A 18 -20.42 2.72 19.67
CA LEU A 18 -20.82 3.02 18.29
C LEU A 18 -19.91 4.06 17.62
N ASP A 19 -19.52 5.11 18.35
CA ASP A 19 -18.64 6.16 17.83
C ASP A 19 -17.23 5.61 17.57
N ASP A 20 -16.71 4.76 18.45
CA ASP A 20 -15.41 4.12 18.27
C ASP A 20 -15.43 3.11 17.12
N ALA A 21 -16.50 2.31 17.00
CA ALA A 21 -16.69 1.41 15.86
C ALA A 21 -16.81 2.16 14.54
N ARG A 22 -17.53 3.29 14.50
CA ARG A 22 -17.63 4.15 13.31
C ARG A 22 -16.28 4.73 12.93
N ARG A 23 -15.49 5.21 13.90
CA ARG A 23 -14.14 5.74 13.65
C ARG A 23 -13.21 4.68 13.08
N GLU A 24 -13.24 3.46 13.63
CA GLU A 24 -12.45 2.35 13.11
C GLU A 24 -12.87 1.97 11.69
N GLN A 25 -14.19 1.96 11.43
CA GLN A 25 -14.72 1.72 10.10
C GLN A 25 -14.26 2.79 9.10
N THR A 26 -14.32 4.08 9.45
CA THR A 26 -13.85 5.16 8.58
C THR A 26 -12.37 5.00 8.23
N LYS A 27 -11.52 4.72 9.24
CA LYS A 27 -10.08 4.48 9.01
C LYS A 27 -9.83 3.28 8.10
N SER A 28 -10.56 2.19 8.30
CA SER A 28 -10.46 0.99 7.46
C SER A 28 -10.84 1.29 6.01
N TRP A 29 -11.89 2.09 5.79
CA TRP A 29 -12.29 2.55 4.46
C TRP A 29 -11.21 3.41 3.79
N GLU A 30 -10.63 4.37 4.51
CA GLU A 30 -9.55 5.21 4.00
C GLU A 30 -8.33 4.39 3.59
N VAL A 31 -7.90 3.44 4.43
CA VAL A 31 -6.76 2.56 4.14
C VAL A 31 -7.04 1.67 2.92
N ASN A 32 -8.24 1.11 2.82
CA ASN A 32 -8.61 0.29 1.67
C ASN A 32 -8.62 1.09 0.37
N TYR A 33 -9.10 2.33 0.41
CA TYR A 33 -9.09 3.23 -0.75
C TYR A 33 -7.67 3.55 -1.21
N ASP A 34 -6.79 3.95 -0.27
CA ASP A 34 -5.36 4.21 -0.54
C ASP A 34 -4.67 2.99 -1.18
N ILE A 35 -4.99 1.78 -0.72
CA ILE A 35 -4.42 0.53 -1.26
C ILE A 35 -4.96 0.26 -2.68
N GLN A 36 -6.27 0.46 -2.91
CA GLN A 36 -6.87 0.27 -4.23
C GLN A 36 -6.30 1.25 -5.27
N GLU A 37 -6.05 2.50 -4.89
CA GLU A 37 -5.43 3.49 -5.76
C GLU A 37 -3.99 3.07 -6.14
N GLN A 38 -3.20 2.62 -5.16
CA GLN A 38 -1.84 2.13 -5.39
C GLN A 38 -1.83 0.90 -6.31
N ILE A 39 -2.74 -0.05 -6.10
CA ILE A 39 -2.88 -1.24 -6.97
C ILE A 39 -3.25 -0.84 -8.38
N SER A 40 -4.20 0.09 -8.55
CA SER A 40 -4.63 0.57 -9.86
C SER A 40 -3.48 1.24 -10.61
N LYS A 41 -2.70 2.07 -9.91
CA LYS A 41 -1.50 2.71 -10.48
C LYS A 41 -0.44 1.67 -10.86
N LEU A 42 -0.19 0.68 -10.00
CA LEU A 42 0.77 -0.38 -10.29
C LEU A 42 0.33 -1.19 -11.52
N SER A 43 -0.95 -1.56 -11.59
CA SER A 43 -1.53 -2.29 -12.71
C SER A 43 -1.36 -1.53 -14.03
N LEU A 44 -1.61 -0.22 -14.03
CA LEU A 44 -1.41 0.63 -15.21
C LEU A 44 0.07 0.64 -15.66
N VAL A 45 1.01 0.72 -14.72
CA VAL A 45 2.45 0.71 -15.02
C VAL A 45 2.86 -0.65 -15.58
N THR A 46 2.43 -1.75 -14.97
CA THR A 46 2.76 -3.10 -15.45
C THR A 46 2.17 -3.35 -16.84
N GLN A 47 0.97 -2.84 -17.11
CA GLN A 47 0.37 -2.88 -18.45
C GLN A 47 1.20 -2.08 -19.46
N ALA A 48 1.63 -0.87 -19.11
CA ALA A 48 2.48 -0.06 -19.98
C ALA A 48 3.82 -0.76 -20.28
N VAL A 49 4.47 -1.32 -19.25
CA VAL A 49 5.71 -2.11 -19.42
C VAL A 49 5.47 -3.30 -20.34
N TRP A 50 4.35 -4.00 -20.17
CA TRP A 50 3.99 -5.12 -21.03
C TRP A 50 3.76 -4.69 -22.49
N SER A 51 3.06 -3.58 -22.73
CA SER A 51 2.88 -3.04 -24.09
C SER A 51 4.21 -2.76 -24.77
N PHE A 52 5.18 -2.14 -24.07
CA PHE A 52 6.52 -1.91 -24.61
C PHE A 52 7.27 -3.22 -24.92
N LEU A 53 7.14 -4.23 -24.07
CA LEU A 53 7.77 -5.54 -24.29
C LEU A 53 7.14 -6.27 -25.49
N LYS A 54 5.81 -6.25 -25.60
CA LYS A 54 5.07 -6.84 -26.71
C LYS A 54 5.45 -6.20 -28.05
N GLU A 55 5.51 -4.86 -28.11
CA GLU A 55 5.91 -4.15 -29.32
C GLU A 55 7.35 -4.44 -29.75
N LYS A 56 8.28 -4.52 -28.79
CA LYS A 56 9.71 -4.68 -29.09
C LYS A 56 10.14 -6.11 -29.39
N TYR A 57 9.50 -7.09 -28.75
CA TYR A 57 9.89 -8.49 -28.82
C TYR A 57 8.85 -9.39 -29.51
N ASN A 58 7.73 -8.82 -29.98
CA ASN A 58 6.63 -9.52 -30.64
C ASN A 58 6.14 -10.74 -29.83
N LEU A 59 6.09 -10.58 -28.51
CA LEU A 59 5.70 -11.61 -27.55
C LEU A 59 4.18 -11.83 -27.57
N ASP A 60 3.76 -13.08 -27.42
CA ASP A 60 2.36 -13.42 -27.28
C ASP A 60 1.92 -13.45 -25.80
N GLU A 61 0.62 -13.39 -25.55
CA GLU A 61 0.06 -13.48 -24.20
C GLU A 61 0.34 -14.85 -23.56
N ILE A 62 0.51 -15.89 -24.38
CA ILE A 62 0.87 -17.23 -23.94
C ILE A 62 2.26 -17.25 -23.29
N ASP A 63 3.23 -16.51 -23.85
CA ASP A 63 4.58 -16.42 -23.29
C ASP A 63 4.59 -15.71 -21.94
N LEU A 64 3.72 -14.71 -21.77
CA LEU A 64 3.54 -14.03 -20.48
C LEU A 64 3.00 -15.00 -19.42
N MET A 65 1.96 -15.75 -19.77
CA MET A 65 1.33 -16.71 -18.85
C MET A 65 2.31 -17.79 -18.40
N ASN A 66 3.06 -18.35 -19.35
CA ASN A 66 4.11 -19.32 -19.04
C ASN A 66 5.19 -18.72 -18.13
N ARG A 67 5.60 -17.47 -18.39
CA ARG A 67 6.60 -16.80 -17.56
C ARG A 67 6.10 -16.47 -16.15
N ILE A 68 4.82 -16.15 -16.00
CA ILE A 68 4.19 -15.96 -14.69
C ILE A 68 4.19 -17.26 -13.90
N GLU A 69 3.84 -18.38 -14.53
CA GLU A 69 3.83 -19.70 -13.89
C GLU A 69 5.24 -20.13 -13.46
N GLU A 70 6.25 -19.91 -14.32
CA GLU A 70 7.66 -20.15 -13.99
C GLU A 70 8.15 -19.33 -12.80
N LEU A 71 7.76 -18.04 -12.72
CA LEU A 71 8.15 -17.17 -11.62
C LEU A 71 7.45 -17.55 -10.31
N ASP A 72 6.18 -17.94 -10.35
CA ASP A 72 5.44 -18.43 -9.17
C ASP A 72 6.07 -19.72 -8.61
N MET A 73 6.54 -20.61 -9.49
CA MET A 73 7.23 -21.84 -9.09
C MET A 73 8.62 -21.60 -8.47
N LEU A 74 9.30 -20.50 -8.82
CA LEU A 74 10.65 -20.19 -8.34
C LEU A 74 10.69 -19.61 -6.92
N ASP A 75 9.60 -19.00 -6.44
CA ASP A 75 9.55 -18.34 -5.13
C ASP A 75 9.30 -19.32 -3.96
N GLY A 76 9.15 -20.63 -4.25
CA GLY A 76 9.22 -21.72 -3.27
C GLY A 76 8.10 -21.77 -2.22
N VAL A 77 7.20 -20.78 -2.21
CA VAL A 77 6.01 -20.74 -1.34
C VAL A 77 4.85 -20.14 -2.14
N LYS A 78 3.84 -20.95 -2.44
CA LYS A 78 2.52 -20.50 -2.93
C LYS A 78 1.79 -19.70 -1.83
N ASP A 79 2.21 -18.47 -1.58
CA ASP A 79 1.49 -17.54 -0.68
C ASP A 79 1.22 -16.17 -1.32
N GLY A 80 1.65 -15.96 -2.58
CA GLY A 80 1.29 -14.79 -3.38
C GLY A 80 1.70 -13.43 -2.79
N LYS A 81 2.74 -13.40 -1.94
CA LYS A 81 3.15 -12.19 -1.19
C LYS A 81 4.67 -12.05 -1.09
N VAL A 82 5.16 -10.86 -1.43
CA VAL A 82 6.55 -10.45 -1.20
C VAL A 82 6.70 -10.03 0.27
N THR A 83 7.53 -10.75 1.03
CA THR A 83 7.82 -10.41 2.42
C THR A 83 8.59 -9.08 2.48
N ALA A 84 7.96 -8.03 3.04
CA ALA A 84 8.54 -6.69 3.06
C ALA A 84 9.70 -6.57 4.06
N VAL A 85 10.94 -6.74 3.58
CA VAL A 85 12.15 -6.58 4.41
C VAL A 85 12.39 -5.09 4.73
N ALA A 86 12.65 -4.81 6.02
CA ALA A 86 13.03 -3.49 6.52
C ALA A 86 14.32 -2.99 5.83
N HIS A 87 14.36 -1.72 5.46
CA HIS A 87 15.44 -1.16 4.63
C HIS A 87 16.00 0.13 5.24
N SER A 88 17.18 0.53 4.77
CA SER A 88 17.86 1.73 5.28
C SER A 88 17.38 3.00 4.56
N CYS A 89 17.22 4.10 5.31
CA CYS A 89 16.91 5.42 4.77
C CYS A 89 18.06 5.94 3.90
N LEU A 90 17.77 6.46 2.71
CA LEU A 90 18.77 7.14 1.86
C LEU A 90 19.20 8.51 2.44
N GLY A 91 18.36 9.17 3.23
CA GLY A 91 18.65 10.48 3.82
C GLY A 91 19.50 10.44 5.10
N CYS A 92 19.24 9.47 5.99
CA CYS A 92 19.91 9.40 7.29
C CYS A 92 20.59 8.06 7.61
N GLY A 93 20.51 7.07 6.71
CA GLY A 93 21.13 5.75 6.89
C GLY A 93 20.49 4.83 7.95
N LYS A 94 19.53 5.31 8.74
CA LYS A 94 18.84 4.51 9.77
C LYS A 94 17.87 3.51 9.15
N ARG A 95 17.66 2.37 9.82
CA ARG A 95 16.69 1.34 9.41
C ARG A 95 15.26 1.88 9.58
N ILE A 96 14.47 1.84 8.52
CA ILE A 96 13.05 2.23 8.52
C ILE A 96 12.21 0.98 8.19
N SER A 97 11.09 0.85 8.89
CA SER A 97 10.05 -0.10 8.53
C SER A 97 9.32 0.36 7.25
N THR A 98 8.99 -0.59 6.38
CA THR A 98 8.23 -0.35 5.13
C THR A 98 6.84 0.24 5.38
N LYS A 99 6.36 0.27 6.63
CA LYS A 99 5.06 0.81 7.03
C LYS A 99 4.95 2.34 6.97
N TYR A 100 6.07 3.08 7.03
CA TYR A 100 6.04 4.55 7.11
C TYR A 100 6.30 5.20 5.75
N LYS A 101 5.44 6.14 5.33
CA LYS A 101 5.56 6.90 4.07
C LYS A 101 6.77 7.86 4.10
N THR A 102 7.20 8.29 5.29
CA THR A 102 8.39 9.14 5.54
C THR A 102 9.31 8.50 6.59
N CYS A 103 10.58 8.90 6.59
CA CYS A 103 11.51 8.52 7.63
C CYS A 103 11.15 9.21 8.95
N ILE A 104 10.96 8.42 10.02
CA ILE A 104 10.70 8.95 11.37
C ILE A 104 11.84 9.84 11.89
N TYR A 105 13.06 9.66 11.37
CA TYR A 105 14.25 10.35 11.89
C TYR A 105 14.61 11.62 11.14
N CYS A 106 14.36 11.70 9.83
CA CYS A 106 14.80 12.82 9.01
C CYS A 106 13.73 13.36 8.07
N ASP A 107 12.49 12.89 8.22
CA ASP A 107 11.31 13.24 7.40
C ASP A 107 11.46 13.03 5.89
N ALA A 108 12.58 12.46 5.44
CA ALA A 108 12.81 12.15 4.04
C ALA A 108 11.77 11.14 3.53
N PRO A 109 11.27 11.30 2.28
CA PRO A 109 10.29 10.39 1.70
C PRO A 109 10.88 8.98 1.61
N ASN A 110 10.08 7.98 1.99
CA ASN A 110 10.46 6.59 1.84
C ASN A 110 10.42 6.21 0.35
N HIS A 111 11.59 5.94 -0.23
CA HIS A 111 11.74 5.62 -1.65
C HIS A 111 11.00 4.34 -2.08
N LYS A 112 10.63 3.44 -1.15
CA LYS A 112 9.77 2.29 -1.46
C LYS A 112 8.30 2.67 -1.67
N PHE A 113 7.85 3.82 -1.16
CA PHE A 113 6.47 4.27 -1.27
C PHE A 113 6.21 5.09 -2.55
N SER A 114 7.25 5.48 -3.28
CA SER A 114 7.09 6.25 -4.51
C SER A 114 7.86 5.58 -5.65
N PRO A 115 7.15 4.85 -6.53
CA PRO A 115 7.75 4.30 -7.75
C PRO A 115 8.25 5.36 -8.75
N PHE A 116 7.94 6.66 -8.55
CA PHE A 116 8.25 7.73 -9.53
C PHE A 116 8.63 9.09 -8.92
N THR A 117 9.14 9.20 -7.69
CA THR A 117 9.46 10.52 -7.10
C THR A 117 10.63 11.28 -7.73
N GLU A 118 11.24 10.81 -8.82
CA GLU A 118 12.37 11.50 -9.47
C GLU A 118 12.13 11.92 -10.93
N ILE A 119 10.89 12.12 -11.39
CA ILE A 119 10.65 12.59 -12.77
C ILE A 119 10.28 14.09 -12.86
N ASN A 120 9.88 14.76 -11.77
CA ASN A 120 9.42 16.16 -11.83
C ASN A 120 10.32 17.23 -11.20
N SER A 121 11.61 16.94 -10.90
CA SER A 121 12.55 17.99 -10.46
C SER A 121 13.31 18.69 -11.61
N LYS A 122 13.02 18.37 -12.87
CA LYS A 122 13.64 19.02 -14.04
C LYS A 122 12.58 19.45 -15.06
N LYS A 123 11.70 20.38 -14.69
CA LYS A 123 10.93 21.23 -15.62
C LYS A 123 10.17 22.31 -14.85
N THR A 124 10.92 23.20 -14.21
CA THR A 124 10.44 24.57 -13.97
C THR A 124 11.60 25.49 -14.31
N THR A 125 11.30 26.37 -15.25
CA THR A 125 12.05 27.47 -15.86
C THR A 125 13.01 28.19 -14.92
#